data_AF-A0A378F4M2-F1
#
_entry.id   AF-A0A378F4M2-F1
#
_cell.length_a   1.000
_cell.length_b   1.000
_cell.length_c   1.000
_cell.angle_alpha   90.00
_cell.angle_beta   90.00
_cell.angle_gamma   90.00
#
_symmetry.space_group_name_H-M   'P 1'
#
loop_
_entity.id
_entity.type
_entity.pdbx_description
1 polymer ?
#
loop_
_entity_poly.entity_id
_entity_poly.type
_entity_poly.pdbx_seq_one_letter_code
_entity_poly.pdbx_strand_id
1 'polypeptide(L)'
;MGEVFTPDQVEDAIKRVRPRLLLTVQGDTSTTMLQPLAELGEICRRHDVLFYTDATASLGGNPLETDAWQLDAVSAGMQKCLGGPSGTSPITLSPRMEESSAAAAALSRGSAPMPITMASTR
;
A
#
# COMPACT_ATOMS: atom_id res chain seq x y z
N MET A 1 -24.49 -3.47 -0.79
CA MET A 1 -23.74 -4.59 -0.18
C MET A 1 -22.32 -4.51 -0.71
N GLY A 2 -21.29 -4.74 0.11
CA GLY A 2 -19.90 -4.69 -0.34
C GLY A 2 -19.49 -5.96 -1.07
N GLU A 3 -18.66 -5.83 -2.10
CA GLU A 3 -18.03 -6.94 -2.83
C GLU A 3 -16.52 -6.73 -2.84
N VAL A 4 -15.76 -7.82 -3.03
CA VAL A 4 -14.30 -7.79 -3.21
C VAL A 4 -13.95 -8.03 -4.66
N PHE A 5 -12.77 -7.59 -5.08
CA PHE A 5 -12.26 -7.84 -6.41
C PHE A 5 -11.61 -9.22 -6.49
N THR A 6 -11.88 -9.93 -7.58
CA THR A 6 -11.14 -11.14 -7.96
C THR A 6 -9.76 -10.76 -8.52
N PRO A 7 -8.75 -11.66 -8.42
CA PRO A 7 -7.44 -11.42 -9.02
C PRO A 7 -7.51 -11.13 -10.52
N ASP A 8 -8.36 -11.83 -11.26
CA ASP A 8 -8.55 -11.65 -12.70
C ASP A 8 -9.06 -10.24 -13.05
N GLN A 9 -10.03 -9.73 -12.28
CA GLN A 9 -10.54 -8.35 -12.49
C GLN A 9 -9.43 -7.31 -12.30
N VAL A 10 -8.57 -7.50 -11.30
CA VAL A 10 -7.44 -6.61 -11.05
C VAL A 10 -6.40 -6.74 -12.17
N GLU A 11 -6.06 -7.96 -12.59
CA GLU A 11 -5.10 -8.18 -13.67
C GLU A 11 -5.60 -7.59 -15.00
N ASP A 12 -6.87 -7.77 -15.35
CA ASP A 12 -7.46 -7.18 -16.56
C ASP A 12 -7.41 -5.65 -16.53
N ALA A 13 -7.64 -5.04 -15.36
CA ALA A 13 -7.49 -3.60 -15.18
C ALA A 13 -6.03 -3.15 -15.35
N ILE A 14 -5.08 -3.89 -14.78
CA ILE A 14 -3.63 -3.63 -14.93
C ILE A 14 -3.21 -3.71 -16.40
N LYS A 15 -3.61 -4.78 -17.12
CA LYS A 15 -3.31 -4.95 -18.55
C LYS A 15 -3.87 -3.80 -19.39
N ARG A 16 -5.09 -3.35 -19.09
CA ARG A 16 -5.77 -2.27 -19.82
C ARG A 16 -5.15 -0.90 -19.57
N VAL A 17 -4.87 -0.56 -18.31
CA VAL A 17 -4.47 0.80 -17.91
C VAL A 17 -2.95 0.96 -17.88
N ARG A 18 -2.20 -0.13 -17.64
CA ARG A 18 -0.75 -0.16 -17.42
C ARG A 18 -0.31 0.84 -16.34
N PRO A 19 -0.84 0.72 -15.12
CA PRO A 19 -0.54 1.66 -14.04
C PRO A 19 0.89 1.47 -13.52
N ARG A 20 1.48 2.52 -12.96
CA ARG A 20 2.75 2.39 -12.21
C ARG A 20 2.55 1.79 -10.80
N LEU A 21 1.37 1.97 -10.23
CA LEU A 21 1.06 1.60 -8.84
C LEU A 21 -0.37 1.05 -8.76
N LEU A 22 -0.54 -0.10 -8.12
CA LEU A 22 -1.83 -0.61 -7.65
C LEU A 22 -2.04 -0.14 -6.21
N LEU A 23 -3.20 0.48 -5.95
CA LEU A 23 -3.61 0.96 -4.63
C LEU A 23 -4.79 0.14 -4.14
N THR A 24 -4.65 -0.50 -2.97
CA THR A 24 -5.74 -1.26 -2.34
C THR A 24 -6.01 -0.80 -0.91
N VAL A 25 -7.22 -1.10 -0.43
CA VAL A 25 -7.57 -1.09 0.99
C VAL A 25 -7.80 -2.53 1.38
N GLN A 26 -7.06 -3.06 2.36
CA GLN A 26 -7.21 -4.45 2.77
C GLN A 26 -8.54 -4.65 3.51
N GLY A 27 -8.80 -3.81 4.52
CA GLY A 27 -10.05 -3.84 5.28
C GLY A 27 -10.82 -2.53 5.11
N ASP A 28 -11.93 -2.56 4.39
CA ASP A 28 -12.81 -1.40 4.24
C ASP A 28 -13.89 -1.44 5.32
N THR A 29 -13.77 -0.55 6.31
CA THR A 29 -14.71 -0.47 7.43
C THR A 29 -16.09 0.05 7.02
N SER A 30 -16.23 0.71 5.87
CA SER A 30 -17.52 1.23 5.39
C SER A 30 -18.42 0.11 4.84
N THR A 31 -17.80 -0.92 4.28
CA THR A 31 -18.49 -2.07 3.68
C THR A 31 -18.28 -3.36 4.47
N THR A 32 -17.40 -3.35 5.48
CA THR A 32 -16.97 -4.49 6.29
C THR A 32 -16.27 -5.60 5.50
N MET A 33 -15.79 -5.29 4.29
CA MET A 33 -15.12 -6.25 3.41
C MET A 33 -13.62 -6.31 3.66
N LEU A 34 -13.06 -7.50 3.49
CA LEU A 34 -11.62 -7.76 3.55
C LEU A 34 -11.14 -8.24 2.17
N GLN A 35 -10.43 -7.40 1.44
CA GLN A 35 -9.87 -7.72 0.12
C GLN A 35 -8.75 -8.77 0.24
N PRO A 36 -8.84 -9.93 -0.44
CA PRO A 36 -7.71 -10.86 -0.54
C PRO A 36 -6.56 -10.23 -1.31
N LEU A 37 -5.34 -10.29 -0.76
CA LEU A 37 -4.15 -9.66 -1.35
C LEU A 37 -3.09 -10.67 -1.82
N ALA A 38 -3.13 -11.91 -1.33
CA ALA A 38 -2.05 -12.90 -1.51
C ALA A 38 -1.68 -13.15 -2.99
N GLU A 39 -2.67 -13.15 -3.89
CA GLU A 39 -2.46 -13.41 -5.32
C GLU A 39 -2.09 -12.15 -6.12
N LEU A 40 -2.34 -10.96 -5.57
CA LEU A 40 -2.16 -9.70 -6.28
C LEU A 40 -0.69 -9.30 -6.41
N GLY A 41 0.17 -9.71 -5.47
CA GLY A 41 1.61 -9.44 -5.53
C GLY A 41 2.26 -9.97 -6.81
N GLU A 42 2.04 -11.25 -7.10
CA GLU A 42 2.58 -11.92 -8.29
C GLU A 42 2.04 -11.28 -9.58
N ILE A 43 0.76 -10.87 -9.59
CA ILE A 43 0.18 -10.13 -10.72
C ILE A 43 0.95 -8.82 -10.91
N CYS A 44 1.11 -8.01 -9.86
CA CYS A 44 1.83 -6.74 -9.92
C CYS A 44 3.29 -6.92 -10.39
N ARG A 45 3.99 -7.97 -9.93
CA ARG A 45 5.35 -8.28 -10.37
C ARG A 45 5.45 -8.58 -11.85
N ARG A 46 4.55 -9.41 -12.39
CA ARG A 46 4.55 -9.77 -13.83
C ARG A 46 4.37 -8.56 -14.74
N HIS A 47 3.68 -7.53 -14.28
CA HIS A 47 3.35 -6.33 -15.06
C HIS A 47 4.21 -5.11 -14.69
N ASP A 48 5.27 -5.29 -13.89
CA ASP A 48 6.13 -4.22 -13.37
C ASP A 48 5.35 -3.08 -12.68
N VAL A 49 4.31 -3.44 -11.94
CA VAL A 49 3.48 -2.52 -11.14
C VAL A 49 3.93 -2.56 -9.69
N LEU A 50 4.06 -1.39 -9.04
CA LEU A 50 4.28 -1.32 -7.60
C LEU A 50 2.98 -1.65 -6.86
N PHE A 51 3.05 -2.32 -5.72
CA PHE A 51 1.85 -2.70 -4.97
C PHE A 51 1.77 -2.05 -3.60
N TYR A 52 0.74 -1.23 -3.36
CA TYR A 52 0.48 -0.60 -2.07
C TYR A 52 -0.86 -1.05 -1.48
N THR A 53 -0.90 -1.23 -0.14
CA THR A 53 -2.16 -1.40 0.59
C THR A 53 -2.27 -0.51 1.84
N ASP A 54 -3.46 0.04 2.07
CA ASP A 54 -3.88 0.54 3.38
C ASP A 54 -4.36 -0.64 4.24
N ALA A 55 -3.67 -0.88 5.34
CA ALA A 55 -3.96 -1.92 6.31
C ALA A 55 -4.42 -1.35 7.67
N THR A 56 -4.84 -0.08 7.71
CA THR A 56 -5.24 0.60 8.95
C THR A 56 -6.33 -0.16 9.70
N ALA A 57 -7.31 -0.71 9.00
CA ALA A 57 -8.41 -1.44 9.62
C ALA A 57 -8.09 -2.89 10.01
N SER A 58 -7.08 -3.49 9.38
CA SER A 58 -6.86 -4.93 9.35
C SER A 58 -5.59 -5.35 10.08
N LEU A 59 -4.56 -4.50 10.16
CA LEU A 59 -3.30 -4.83 10.81
C LEU A 59 -3.51 -5.15 12.30
N GLY A 60 -3.11 -6.37 12.70
CA GLY A 60 -3.29 -6.88 14.06
C GLY A 60 -4.63 -7.59 14.29
N GLY A 61 -5.62 -7.42 13.40
CA GLY A 61 -6.89 -8.14 13.43
C GLY A 61 -7.02 -9.22 12.35
N ASN A 62 -6.30 -9.09 11.24
CA ASN A 62 -6.29 -10.00 10.10
C ASN A 62 -4.86 -10.31 9.65
N PRO A 63 -4.61 -11.44 8.96
CA PRO A 63 -3.30 -11.74 8.39
C PRO A 63 -2.84 -10.65 7.41
N LEU A 64 -1.54 -10.33 7.46
CA LEU A 64 -0.88 -9.42 6.53
C LEU A 64 0.58 -9.83 6.37
N GLU A 65 0.85 -10.66 5.37
CA GLU A 65 2.20 -11.17 5.09
C GLU A 65 2.89 -10.28 4.06
N THR A 66 3.38 -9.11 4.49
CA THR A 66 3.91 -8.06 3.60
C THR A 66 4.92 -8.58 2.56
N ASP A 67 5.95 -9.30 3.00
CA ASP A 67 7.01 -9.79 2.13
C ASP A 67 6.53 -10.97 1.28
N ALA A 68 5.79 -11.91 1.88
CA ALA A 68 5.30 -13.09 1.17
C ALA A 68 4.26 -12.74 0.10
N TRP A 69 3.47 -11.68 0.30
CA TRP A 69 2.52 -11.17 -0.67
C TRP A 69 3.10 -10.07 -1.56
N GLN A 70 4.41 -9.82 -1.46
CA GLN A 70 5.16 -8.91 -2.33
C GLN A 70 4.62 -7.48 -2.36
N LEU A 71 4.10 -7.00 -1.23
CA LEU A 71 3.68 -5.62 -1.07
C LEU A 71 4.92 -4.70 -1.10
N ASP A 72 4.84 -3.65 -1.91
CA ASP A 72 5.90 -2.66 -2.06
C ASP A 72 5.77 -1.52 -1.04
N ALA A 73 4.56 -1.24 -0.58
CA ALA A 73 4.34 -0.32 0.52
C ALA A 73 3.07 -0.66 1.31
N VAL A 74 3.13 -0.48 2.62
CA VAL A 74 1.97 -0.65 3.51
C VAL A 74 1.91 0.55 4.44
N SER A 75 0.70 1.04 4.69
CA SER A 75 0.42 1.94 5.80
C SER A 75 -0.60 1.34 6.77
N ALA A 76 -0.54 1.75 8.02
CA ALA A 76 -1.50 1.38 9.04
C ALA A 76 -1.79 2.55 9.98
N GLY A 77 -2.81 2.41 10.83
CA GLY A 77 -3.15 3.38 11.87
C GLY A 77 -3.23 2.70 13.22
N MET A 78 -2.88 3.44 14.27
CA MET A 78 -2.82 2.92 15.65
C MET A 78 -4.21 2.73 16.28
N GLN A 79 -5.19 3.55 15.90
CA GLN A 79 -6.51 3.67 16.53
C GLN A 79 -7.56 2.63 16.12
N LYS A 80 -7.13 1.50 15.56
CA LYS A 80 -7.97 0.36 15.17
C LYS A 80 -7.58 -0.85 16.02
N CYS A 81 -7.23 -1.97 15.40
CA CYS A 81 -6.86 -3.21 16.09
C CYS A 81 -5.61 -3.06 16.98
N LEU A 82 -4.76 -2.06 16.73
CA LEU A 82 -3.56 -1.80 17.54
C LEU A 82 -3.84 -1.06 18.86
N GLY A 83 -5.05 -0.52 19.06
CA GLY A 83 -5.48 0.08 20.33
C GLY A 83 -4.73 1.35 20.77
N GLY A 84 -3.91 1.94 19.92
CA GLY A 84 -3.18 3.18 20.21
C GLY A 84 -3.99 4.45 19.89
N PRO A 85 -3.49 5.64 20.24
CA PRO A 85 -4.15 6.90 19.90
C PRO A 85 -4.07 7.18 18.40
N SER A 86 -5.05 7.89 17.86
CA SER A 86 -4.97 8.40 16.48
C SER A 86 -3.90 9.48 16.36
N GLY A 87 -3.25 9.57 15.19
CA GLY A 87 -2.26 10.61 14.90
C GLY A 87 -0.90 10.08 14.43
N THR A 88 -0.69 8.77 14.45
CA THR A 88 0.52 8.12 13.93
C THR A 88 0.16 7.06 12.90
N SER A 89 0.92 7.03 11.80
CA SER A 89 0.79 6.04 10.73
C SER A 89 2.10 5.28 10.56
N PRO A 90 2.24 4.06 11.11
CA PRO A 90 3.33 3.17 10.74
C PRO A 90 3.31 2.88 9.24
N ILE A 91 4.50 2.83 8.63
CA ILE A 91 4.67 2.42 7.23
C ILE A 91 5.83 1.43 7.11
N THR A 92 5.77 0.58 6.10
CA THR A 92 6.92 -0.21 5.63
C THR A 92 7.01 -0.10 4.12
N LEU A 93 8.24 -0.08 3.60
CA LEU A 93 8.55 0.08 2.18
C LEU A 93 9.48 -1.06 1.75
N SER A 94 9.23 -1.65 0.59
CA SER A 94 10.14 -2.62 -0.03
C SER A 94 11.35 -1.90 -0.64
N PRO A 95 12.48 -2.60 -0.85
CA PRO A 95 13.64 -2.03 -1.57
C PRO A 95 13.26 -1.46 -2.95
N ARG A 96 12.34 -2.11 -3.67
CA ARG A 96 11.84 -1.65 -4.98
C ARG A 96 11.12 -0.31 -4.87
N MET A 97 10.35 -0.10 -3.81
CA MET A 97 9.66 1.16 -3.55
C MET A 97 10.64 2.28 -3.17
N GLU A 98 11.66 1.95 -2.36
CA GLU A 98 12.72 2.89 -1.99
C GLU A 98 13.50 3.36 -3.23
N GLU A 99 13.90 2.44 -4.11
CA GLU A 99 14.58 2.74 -5.37
C GLU A 99 13.74 3.63 -6.29
N SER A 100 12.46 3.27 -6.47
CA SER A 100 11.49 4.05 -7.25
C SER A 100 11.32 5.48 -6.71
N SER A 101 11.29 5.61 -5.39
CA SER A 101 11.16 6.91 -4.70
C SER A 101 12.43 7.73 -4.78
N ALA A 102 13.60 7.10 -4.65
CA ALA A 102 14.90 7.74 -4.81
C ALA A 102 15.11 8.25 -6.24
N ALA A 103 14.73 7.46 -7.25
CA ALA A 103 14.76 7.88 -8.65
C ALA A 103 13.83 9.06 -8.91
N ALA A 104 12.62 9.04 -8.34
CA ALA A 104 11.68 10.17 -8.42
C ALA A 104 12.22 11.42 -7.71
N ALA A 105 12.90 11.26 -6.56
CA ALA A 105 13.53 12.35 -5.84
C ALA A 105 14.78 12.89 -6.56
N ALA A 106 15.53 12.05 -7.26
CA ALA A 106 16.65 12.49 -8.10
C ALA A 106 16.16 13.29 -9.32
N LEU A 107 15.05 12.85 -9.93
CA LEU A 107 14.38 13.60 -11.00
C LEU A 107 13.83 14.94 -10.48
N SER A 108 13.23 14.96 -9.30
CA SER A 108 12.68 16.20 -8.72
C SER A 108 13.76 17.18 -8.27
N ARG A 109 14.99 16.75 -7.96
CA ARG A 109 16.12 17.66 -7.63
C ARG A 109 16.58 18.55 -8.80
N GLY A 110 16.02 18.41 -10.00
CA GLY A 110 16.08 19.43 -11.07
C GLY A 110 15.16 20.64 -10.84
N SER A 111 14.27 20.59 -9.84
CA SER A 111 13.41 21.67 -9.37
C SER A 111 13.46 21.75 -7.84
N ALA A 112 13.86 22.88 -7.28
CA ALA A 112 14.22 23.09 -5.86
C ALA A 112 13.44 22.24 -4.81
N PRO A 113 14.13 21.69 -3.78
CA PRO A 113 13.50 20.81 -2.79
C PRO A 113 12.57 21.59 -1.84
N MET A 114 11.34 21.10 -1.65
CA MET A 114 10.52 21.44 -0.47
C MET A 114 10.88 20.50 0.68
N PRO A 115 11.08 21.01 1.91
CA PRO A 115 11.39 20.17 3.06
C PRO A 115 10.14 19.43 3.55
N ILE A 116 10.20 18.10 3.59
CA ILE A 116 9.25 17.28 4.34
C ILE A 116 9.70 17.33 5.81
N THR A 117 9.06 18.20 6.59
CA THR A 117 9.24 18.23 8.05
C THR A 117 8.51 17.05 8.66
N MET A 118 9.25 16.05 9.14
CA MET A 118 8.72 15.05 10.07
C MET A 118 8.37 15.74 11.39
N ALA A 119 7.08 15.88 11.69
CA ALA A 119 6.62 16.30 13.00
C ALA A 119 6.87 15.17 14.01
N SER A 120 7.98 15.28 14.74
CA SER A 120 8.18 14.56 16.00
C SER A 120 7.34 15.25 17.07
N THR A 121 6.27 14.61 17.51
CA THR A 121 5.54 15.02 18.72
C THR A 121 6.24 14.49 19.94
N ARG A 122 6.58 15.43 20.83
CA ARG A 122 7.11 15.25 22.18
C ARG A 122 6.23 14.37 23.06
#